data_AF-A0A9P6IMA3-F1
#
_entry.id   AF-A0A9P6IMA3-F1
#
_cell.length_a   1.000
_cell.length_b   1.000
_cell.length_c   1.000
_cell.angle_alpha   90.00
_cell.angle_beta   90.00
_cell.angle_gamma   90.00
#
_symmetry.space_group_name_H-M   'P 1'
#
loop_
_entity.id
_entity.type
_entity.pdbx_description
1 polymer ?
#
loop_
_entity_poly.entity_id
_entity_poly.type
_entity_poly.pdbx_seq_one_letter_code
_entity_poly.pdbx_strand_id
1 'polypeptide(L)'
;NSIYDALIPLDLSKIPGAPAAVLEELTNQFLLAFQGEYASLSSNAPLNTPTNPPGPVRPTYIALCKATVTRIVFLLDKYQREKGIYASGVYAKVLKALGVAMILRYKCPPSYKHVEDAPLWRTATSAFMESIKDGIITVESLEKTDISDAQFLEIWRELITICRGTMAPALPPPTASTTTTVTVPATTPDDASQDIIQGLGITLHSTTNTMVPVRRERFAFACLEILFELCTSGQELPKESSNGSGHNNEANGSAPVLSATTEEELRRRTARVMTPVLMQRCQVLLDAYTADQALLGKCPFPRLRHQEISLVLQRLNELRLIPGVLISDSAGQGGVVSNGGDQQFDQQQQQQQQQQQNAAQIKRSVLTGPTAHLFYLFEPLTDAMFCHDPEVLLLLKACLKTAGRSIGLNK
;
A
#
# COMPACT_ATOMS: atom_id res chain seq x y z
N ASN A 1 -5.84 -40.08 -2.06
CA ASN A 1 -5.16 -39.79 -0.78
C ASN A 1 -3.81 -39.20 -1.08
N SER A 2 -3.77 -37.87 -1.14
CA SER A 2 -2.55 -37.11 -1.31
C SER A 2 -1.74 -37.12 0.00
N ILE A 3 -0.42 -36.95 -0.05
CA ILE A 3 0.42 -36.82 1.15
C ILE A 3 -0.06 -35.65 2.05
N TYR A 4 -0.72 -34.66 1.45
CA TYR A 4 -1.32 -33.52 2.16
C TYR A 4 -2.57 -33.90 2.97
N ASP A 5 -3.30 -34.95 2.56
CA ASP A 5 -4.46 -35.46 3.32
C ASP A 5 -3.98 -36.18 4.60
N ALA A 6 -2.78 -36.78 4.56
CA ALA A 6 -2.16 -37.42 5.72
C ALA A 6 -1.70 -36.42 6.80
N LEU A 7 -1.57 -35.14 6.47
CA LEU A 7 -1.29 -34.07 7.44
C LEU A 7 -2.52 -33.66 8.26
N ILE A 8 -3.75 -33.97 7.80
CA ILE A 8 -5.00 -33.62 8.50
C ILE A 8 -5.11 -34.30 9.88
N PRO A 9 -4.88 -35.62 10.01
CA PRO A 9 -4.99 -36.32 11.30
C PRO A 9 -3.79 -36.08 12.22
N LEU A 10 -2.67 -35.55 11.72
CA LEU A 10 -1.47 -35.30 12.54
C LEU A 10 -1.69 -34.10 13.47
N ASP A 11 -1.53 -34.36 14.76
CA ASP A 11 -1.50 -33.30 15.77
C ASP A 11 -0.09 -32.75 15.89
N LEU A 12 0.17 -31.70 15.11
CA LEU A 12 1.47 -31.05 15.06
C LEU A 12 1.80 -30.26 16.35
N SER A 13 0.83 -29.99 17.23
CA SER A 13 1.06 -29.26 18.48
C SER A 13 1.98 -29.99 19.47
N LYS A 14 2.11 -31.30 19.32
CA LYS A 14 2.95 -32.15 20.17
C LYS A 14 4.44 -32.00 19.88
N ILE A 15 4.81 -31.44 18.72
CA ILE A 15 6.20 -31.30 18.30
C ILE A 15 6.52 -29.79 18.25
N PRO A 16 7.48 -29.30 19.03
CA PRO A 16 7.78 -27.88 19.08
C PRO A 16 8.24 -27.37 17.71
N GLY A 17 7.58 -26.33 17.19
CA GLY A 17 7.90 -25.71 15.91
C GLY A 17 7.45 -26.48 14.66
N ALA A 18 6.78 -27.64 14.81
CA ALA A 18 6.33 -28.41 13.66
C ALA A 18 5.29 -27.66 12.80
N PRO A 19 4.31 -26.94 13.36
CA PRO A 19 3.37 -26.13 12.58
C PRO A 19 4.05 -25.05 11.74
N ALA A 20 5.04 -24.36 12.31
CA ALA A 20 5.85 -23.39 11.57
C ALA A 20 6.62 -24.06 10.41
N ALA A 21 7.32 -25.17 10.66
CA ALA A 21 8.08 -25.88 9.64
C ALA A 21 7.21 -26.42 8.49
N VAL A 22 6.03 -26.99 8.81
CA VAL A 22 5.09 -27.49 7.80
C VAL A 22 4.51 -26.34 6.98
N LEU A 23 4.12 -25.23 7.63
CA LEU A 23 3.64 -24.04 6.92
C LEU A 23 4.71 -23.46 5.99
N GLU A 24 5.96 -23.41 6.44
CA GLU A 24 7.08 -22.95 5.63
C GLU A 24 7.26 -23.80 4.38
N GLU A 25 7.25 -25.12 4.52
CA GLU A 25 7.43 -26.04 3.40
C GLU A 25 6.27 -25.93 2.39
N LEU A 26 5.02 -25.87 2.88
CA LEU A 26 3.86 -25.65 2.01
C LEU A 26 3.94 -24.31 1.27
N THR A 27 4.48 -23.29 1.92
CA THR A 27 4.68 -21.96 1.33
C THR A 27 5.74 -21.99 0.22
N ASN A 28 6.86 -22.71 0.43
CA ASN A 28 7.87 -22.91 -0.60
C ASN A 28 7.27 -23.64 -1.82
N GLN A 29 6.46 -24.67 -1.57
CA GLN A 29 5.78 -25.44 -2.61
C GLN A 29 4.73 -24.61 -3.37
N PHE A 30 3.98 -23.74 -2.68
CA PHE A 30 3.07 -22.78 -3.30
C PHE A 30 3.79 -21.88 -4.30
N LEU A 31 4.98 -21.37 -3.93
CA LEU A 31 5.76 -20.46 -4.77
C LEU A 31 6.33 -21.10 -6.04
N LEU A 32 6.42 -22.44 -6.12
CA LEU A 32 6.94 -23.14 -7.30
C LEU A 32 6.18 -22.78 -8.59
N ALA A 33 4.87 -22.50 -8.48
CA ALA A 33 4.05 -22.12 -9.62
C ALA A 33 4.41 -20.73 -10.20
N PHE A 34 5.14 -19.89 -9.46
CA PHE A 34 5.41 -18.49 -9.81
C PHE A 34 6.89 -18.20 -10.09
N GLN A 35 7.77 -19.21 -10.12
CA GLN A 35 9.22 -19.02 -10.23
C GLN A 35 9.69 -18.32 -11.52
N GLY A 36 8.95 -18.44 -12.62
CA GLY A 36 9.30 -17.80 -13.90
C GLY A 36 9.12 -16.28 -13.83
N GLU A 37 8.05 -15.83 -13.19
CA GLU A 37 7.67 -14.43 -13.10
C GLU A 37 8.24 -13.75 -11.85
N TYR A 38 8.47 -14.50 -10.76
CA TYR A 38 9.03 -13.99 -9.50
C TYR A 38 10.47 -13.47 -9.66
N ALA A 39 11.30 -14.11 -10.49
CA ALA A 39 12.68 -13.66 -10.77
C ALA A 39 12.74 -12.29 -11.47
N SER A 40 11.67 -11.93 -12.20
CA SER A 40 11.54 -10.62 -12.86
C SER A 40 11.13 -9.49 -11.90
N LEU A 41 10.57 -9.82 -10.73
CA LEU A 41 10.22 -8.86 -9.69
C LEU A 41 11.41 -8.53 -8.75
N SER A 42 12.43 -9.40 -8.69
CA SER A 42 13.58 -9.24 -7.79
C SER A 42 14.86 -8.75 -8.46
N SER A 43 14.90 -8.60 -9.79
CA SER A 43 16.11 -8.19 -10.52
C SER A 43 15.86 -6.97 -11.41
N ASN A 44 16.67 -5.92 -11.24
CA ASN A 44 16.81 -4.82 -12.20
C ASN A 44 17.63 -5.26 -13.42
N ALA A 45 17.37 -6.45 -13.97
CA ALA A 45 18.12 -6.97 -15.10
C ALA A 45 17.49 -6.47 -16.42
N PRO A 46 18.30 -5.97 -17.38
CA PRO A 46 17.78 -5.41 -18.62
C PRO A 46 17.07 -6.48 -19.44
N LEU A 47 15.86 -6.12 -19.87
CA LEU A 47 15.06 -6.85 -20.85
C LEU A 47 15.80 -6.79 -22.20
N ASN A 48 16.57 -7.82 -22.54
CA ASN A 48 16.87 -8.22 -23.92
C ASN A 48 17.83 -9.42 -23.95
N THR A 49 17.30 -10.62 -24.20
CA THR A 49 17.96 -11.64 -25.04
C THR A 49 16.91 -12.69 -25.42
N PRO A 50 16.47 -12.74 -26.69
CA PRO A 50 15.56 -13.76 -27.16
C PRO A 50 16.37 -14.94 -27.70
N THR A 51 16.88 -15.80 -26.84
CA THR A 51 17.35 -17.15 -27.25
C THR A 51 17.36 -18.08 -26.05
N ASN A 52 16.39 -18.99 -25.98
CA ASN A 52 16.64 -20.28 -25.33
C ASN A 52 16.15 -21.42 -26.24
N PRO A 53 16.99 -22.43 -26.51
CA PRO A 53 16.61 -23.65 -27.26
C PRO A 53 15.57 -24.47 -26.47
N PRO A 54 14.97 -25.54 -27.04
CA PRO A 54 13.97 -26.36 -26.33
C PRO A 54 14.64 -27.13 -25.19
N GLY A 55 14.73 -26.48 -24.04
CA GLY A 55 15.09 -27.11 -22.78
C GLY A 55 13.99 -28.07 -22.31
N PRO A 56 14.28 -28.90 -21.30
CA PRO A 56 13.31 -29.84 -20.73
C PRO A 56 12.03 -29.10 -20.30
N VAL A 57 10.87 -29.71 -20.60
CA VAL A 57 9.55 -29.15 -20.27
C VAL A 57 9.48 -28.90 -18.76
N ARG A 58 9.48 -27.62 -18.38
CA ARG A 58 9.43 -27.23 -16.97
C ARG A 58 8.03 -27.54 -16.41
N PRO A 59 7.93 -28.30 -15.31
CA PRO A 59 6.63 -28.52 -14.66
C PRO A 59 6.05 -27.19 -14.16
N THR A 60 4.73 -27.00 -14.31
CA THR A 60 4.03 -25.75 -13.98
C THR A 60 3.61 -25.64 -12.51
N TYR A 61 3.58 -26.75 -11.76
CA TYR A 61 3.20 -26.82 -10.35
C TYR A 61 1.81 -26.23 -9.99
N ILE A 62 0.92 -26.00 -10.97
CA ILE A 62 -0.40 -25.37 -10.74
C ILE A 62 -1.28 -26.20 -9.80
N ALA A 63 -1.35 -27.51 -10.00
CA ALA A 63 -2.14 -28.40 -9.14
C ALA A 63 -1.60 -28.44 -7.69
N LEU A 64 -0.26 -28.40 -7.56
CA LEU A 64 0.41 -28.32 -6.26
C LEU A 64 0.08 -27.00 -5.56
N CYS A 65 0.17 -25.87 -6.26
CA CYS A 65 -0.20 -24.55 -5.74
C CYS A 65 -1.65 -24.50 -5.21
N LYS A 66 -2.60 -25.12 -5.92
CA LYS A 66 -4.01 -25.18 -5.47
C LYS A 66 -4.19 -26.05 -4.23
N ALA A 67 -3.49 -27.18 -4.16
CA ALA A 67 -3.56 -28.04 -2.98
C ALA A 67 -2.92 -27.37 -1.75
N THR A 68 -1.77 -26.72 -1.93
CA THR A 68 -1.04 -26.09 -0.83
C THR A 68 -1.72 -24.85 -0.29
N VAL A 69 -2.35 -24.01 -1.13
CA VAL A 69 -3.02 -22.79 -0.65
C VAL A 69 -4.18 -23.09 0.29
N THR A 70 -5.02 -24.08 -0.04
CA THR A 70 -6.11 -24.52 0.86
C THR A 70 -5.56 -25.08 2.16
N ARG A 71 -4.40 -25.76 2.10
CA ARG A 71 -3.78 -26.35 3.28
C ARG A 71 -3.13 -25.31 4.19
N ILE A 72 -2.51 -24.29 3.62
CA ILE A 72 -1.92 -23.16 4.36
C ILE A 72 -2.99 -22.47 5.19
N VAL A 73 -4.13 -22.11 4.58
CA VAL A 73 -5.25 -21.47 5.28
C VAL A 73 -5.75 -22.34 6.43
N PHE A 74 -5.99 -23.63 6.18
CA PHE A 74 -6.44 -24.56 7.22
C PHE A 74 -5.47 -24.63 8.41
N LEU A 75 -4.16 -24.70 8.14
CA LEU A 75 -3.16 -24.81 9.20
C LEU A 75 -3.01 -23.51 9.99
N LEU A 76 -3.10 -22.36 9.33
CA LEU A 76 -3.13 -21.06 10.01
C LEU A 76 -4.35 -20.93 10.92
N ASP A 77 -5.54 -21.33 10.47
CA ASP A 77 -6.75 -21.31 11.29
C ASP A 77 -6.65 -22.28 12.50
N LYS A 78 -6.21 -23.52 12.24
CA LYS A 78 -6.07 -24.57 13.28
C LYS A 78 -5.03 -24.23 14.34
N TYR A 79 -3.89 -23.66 13.94
CA TYR A 79 -2.75 -23.38 14.83
C TYR A 79 -2.55 -21.89 15.10
N GLN A 80 -3.58 -21.05 14.91
CA GLN A 80 -3.48 -19.59 15.04
C GLN A 80 -2.91 -19.11 16.37
N ARG A 81 -3.08 -19.86 17.48
CA ARG A 81 -2.57 -19.50 18.82
C ARG A 81 -1.12 -19.89 19.07
N GLU A 82 -0.49 -20.59 18.12
CA GLU A 82 0.86 -21.09 18.29
C GLU A 82 1.89 -20.01 17.96
N LYS A 83 2.57 -19.56 19.01
CA LYS A 83 3.58 -18.49 18.98
C LYS A 83 4.70 -18.76 17.98
N GLY A 84 5.08 -20.03 17.81
CA GLY A 84 6.16 -20.45 16.90
C GLY A 84 5.94 -20.03 15.45
N ILE A 85 4.69 -19.91 14.99
CA ILE A 85 4.36 -19.52 13.62
C ILE A 85 4.74 -18.05 13.35
N TYR A 86 4.56 -17.18 14.34
CA TYR A 86 4.84 -15.75 14.23
C TYR A 86 6.29 -15.42 14.59
N ALA A 87 6.82 -16.04 15.66
CA ALA A 87 8.19 -15.79 16.13
C ALA A 87 9.27 -16.26 15.13
N SER A 88 8.97 -17.30 14.33
CA SER A 88 9.88 -17.83 13.31
C SER A 88 9.92 -17.01 12.01
N GLY A 89 8.99 -16.06 11.82
CA GLY A 89 8.83 -15.32 10.56
C GLY A 89 8.11 -16.09 9.45
N VAL A 90 7.64 -17.31 9.72
CA VAL A 90 6.88 -18.11 8.74
C VAL A 90 5.58 -17.42 8.35
N TYR A 91 4.89 -16.79 9.31
CA TYR A 91 3.67 -16.03 9.00
C TYR A 91 3.92 -14.92 7.96
N ALA A 92 4.98 -14.11 8.13
CA ALA A 92 5.36 -13.09 7.16
C ALA A 92 5.65 -13.69 5.78
N LYS A 93 6.35 -14.84 5.75
CA LYS A 93 6.65 -15.58 4.51
C LYS A 93 5.39 -16.09 3.80
N VAL A 94 4.39 -16.57 4.55
CA VAL A 94 3.08 -16.97 4.00
C VAL A 94 2.39 -15.78 3.35
N LEU A 95 2.29 -14.65 4.07
CA LEU A 95 1.67 -13.44 3.55
C LEU A 95 2.36 -12.99 2.26
N LYS A 96 3.69 -12.91 2.27
CA LYS A 96 4.52 -12.60 1.11
C LYS A 96 4.21 -13.50 -0.08
N ALA A 97 4.14 -14.81 0.13
CA ALA A 97 3.89 -15.77 -0.94
C ALA A 97 2.51 -15.59 -1.57
N LEU A 98 1.45 -15.44 -0.76
CA LEU A 98 0.12 -15.11 -1.25
C LEU A 98 0.12 -13.77 -2.00
N GLY A 99 0.87 -12.81 -1.47
CA GLY A 99 1.16 -11.51 -2.08
C GLY A 99 1.72 -11.58 -3.50
N VAL A 100 2.69 -12.46 -3.75
CA VAL A 100 3.27 -12.67 -5.09
C VAL A 100 2.19 -13.02 -6.11
N ALA A 101 1.32 -13.95 -5.79
CA ALA A 101 0.22 -14.34 -6.66
C ALA A 101 -0.77 -13.19 -6.90
N MET A 102 -1.05 -12.39 -5.86
CA MET A 102 -1.94 -11.22 -5.95
C MET A 102 -1.36 -10.10 -6.83
N ILE A 103 -0.07 -9.80 -6.70
CA ILE A 103 0.63 -8.77 -7.47
C ILE A 103 0.76 -9.18 -8.94
N LEU A 104 1.04 -10.47 -9.20
CA LEU A 104 1.19 -11.00 -10.54
C LEU A 104 -0.11 -11.10 -11.34
N ARG A 105 -1.27 -10.63 -10.85
CA ARG A 105 -2.61 -10.78 -11.45
C ARG A 105 -2.68 -10.92 -12.99
N TYR A 106 -2.06 -10.03 -13.76
CA TYR A 106 -2.08 -10.05 -15.24
C TYR A 106 -1.01 -10.95 -15.87
N LYS A 107 0.07 -11.22 -15.13
CA LYS A 107 1.15 -12.16 -15.45
C LYS A 107 1.00 -13.47 -14.67
N CYS A 108 -0.18 -13.74 -14.12
CA CYS A 108 -0.40 -14.86 -13.24
C CYS A 108 -0.55 -16.12 -14.11
N PRO A 109 0.14 -17.23 -13.77
CA PRO A 109 0.01 -18.47 -14.51
C PRO A 109 -1.47 -18.87 -14.65
N PRO A 110 -1.91 -19.32 -15.84
CA PRO A 110 -3.28 -19.74 -16.05
C PRO A 110 -3.62 -20.91 -15.12
N SER A 111 -4.77 -20.84 -14.47
CA SER A 111 -5.21 -21.84 -13.50
C SER A 111 -5.55 -23.19 -14.14
N TYR A 112 -5.80 -23.22 -15.45
CA TYR A 112 -6.21 -24.41 -16.18
C TYR A 112 -5.80 -24.36 -17.64
N LYS A 113 -5.76 -25.54 -18.29
CA LYS A 113 -5.69 -25.67 -19.76
C LYS A 113 -7.02 -26.07 -20.41
N HIS A 114 -7.90 -26.76 -19.66
CA HIS A 114 -9.09 -27.42 -20.23
C HIS A 114 -10.41 -27.25 -19.45
N VAL A 115 -10.37 -26.90 -18.16
CA VAL A 115 -11.58 -26.76 -17.29
C VAL A 115 -11.60 -25.39 -16.65
N GLU A 116 -12.66 -24.63 -16.84
CA GLU A 116 -12.80 -23.28 -16.30
C GLU A 116 -12.69 -23.28 -14.77
N ASP A 117 -11.62 -22.68 -14.25
CA ASP A 117 -11.34 -22.57 -12.82
C ASP A 117 -10.97 -21.12 -12.47
N ALA A 118 -11.19 -20.74 -11.22
CA ALA A 118 -10.79 -19.44 -10.71
C ALA A 118 -9.28 -19.22 -10.94
N PRO A 119 -8.87 -18.02 -11.41
CA PRO A 119 -7.46 -17.71 -11.60
C PRO A 119 -6.73 -17.73 -10.26
N LEU A 120 -5.47 -18.17 -10.26
CA LEU A 120 -4.69 -18.40 -9.03
C LEU A 120 -4.61 -17.15 -8.14
N TRP A 121 -4.51 -15.96 -8.72
CA TRP A 121 -4.50 -14.70 -7.97
C TRP A 121 -5.79 -14.47 -7.16
N ARG A 122 -6.96 -14.93 -7.64
CA ARG A 122 -8.22 -14.81 -6.89
C ARG A 122 -8.23 -15.74 -5.69
N THR A 123 -7.81 -16.99 -5.88
CA THR A 123 -7.69 -17.96 -4.79
C THR A 123 -6.69 -17.48 -3.73
N ALA A 124 -5.55 -16.94 -4.16
CA ALA A 124 -4.57 -16.33 -3.26
C ALA A 124 -5.11 -15.09 -2.54
N THR A 125 -5.94 -14.26 -3.19
CA THR A 125 -6.58 -13.10 -2.54
C THR A 125 -7.54 -13.55 -1.45
N SER A 126 -8.39 -14.56 -1.70
CA SER A 126 -9.28 -15.11 -0.69
C SER A 126 -8.50 -15.70 0.49
N ALA A 127 -7.49 -16.52 0.20
CA ALA A 127 -6.63 -17.11 1.22
C ALA A 127 -5.87 -16.04 2.04
N PHE A 128 -5.41 -14.96 1.40
CA PHE A 128 -4.77 -13.83 2.08
C PHE A 128 -5.74 -13.15 3.03
N MET A 129 -6.96 -12.84 2.57
CA MET A 129 -7.99 -12.20 3.42
C MET A 129 -8.37 -13.06 4.62
N GLU A 130 -8.47 -14.39 4.43
CA GLU A 130 -8.72 -15.33 5.53
C GLU A 130 -7.53 -15.40 6.50
N SER A 131 -6.30 -15.40 5.98
CA SER A 131 -5.08 -15.47 6.79
C SER A 131 -4.88 -14.23 7.67
N ILE A 132 -5.21 -13.04 7.17
CA ILE A 132 -5.01 -11.79 7.93
C ILE A 132 -6.09 -11.54 8.98
N LYS A 133 -7.31 -12.06 8.79
CA LYS A 133 -8.48 -11.76 9.62
C LYS A 133 -8.21 -12.02 11.11
N ASP A 134 -7.77 -13.24 11.43
CA ASP A 134 -7.49 -13.65 12.81
C ASP A 134 -5.99 -13.58 13.14
N GLY A 135 -5.14 -13.62 12.10
CA GLY A 135 -3.68 -13.54 12.24
C GLY A 135 -3.17 -12.19 12.74
N ILE A 136 -3.76 -11.07 12.29
CA ILE A 136 -3.36 -9.72 12.77
C ILE A 136 -3.69 -9.56 14.25
N ILE A 137 -4.89 -9.94 14.68
CA ILE A 137 -5.31 -9.90 16.09
C ILE A 137 -4.34 -10.68 16.96
N THR A 138 -3.88 -11.84 16.47
CA THR A 138 -2.91 -12.65 17.19
C THR A 138 -1.53 -11.98 17.26
N VAL A 139 -1.05 -11.39 16.16
CA VAL A 139 0.22 -10.65 16.13
C VAL A 139 0.20 -9.50 17.14
N GLU A 140 -0.90 -8.75 17.21
CA GLU A 140 -1.08 -7.67 18.19
C GLU A 140 -1.06 -8.20 19.64
N SER A 141 -1.68 -9.36 19.89
CA SER A 141 -1.68 -9.98 21.22
C SER A 141 -0.29 -10.49 21.68
N LEU A 142 0.63 -10.75 20.74
CA LEU A 142 1.93 -11.38 21.00
C LEU A 142 3.13 -10.40 20.91
N GLU A 143 2.90 -9.15 20.51
CA GLU A 143 3.92 -8.15 20.14
C GLU A 143 5.04 -7.96 21.16
N LYS A 144 4.78 -8.14 22.46
CA LYS A 144 5.77 -7.87 23.54
C LYS A 144 6.29 -9.10 24.27
N THR A 145 5.61 -10.24 24.15
CA THR A 145 5.94 -11.43 24.95
C THR A 145 6.73 -12.46 24.17
N ASP A 146 6.45 -12.60 22.87
CA ASP A 146 6.94 -13.76 22.09
C ASP A 146 7.43 -13.42 20.67
N ILE A 147 7.18 -12.21 20.16
CA ILE A 147 7.60 -11.78 18.81
C ILE A 147 8.67 -10.70 18.95
N SER A 148 9.74 -10.80 18.17
CA SER A 148 10.76 -9.74 18.11
C SER A 148 10.29 -8.57 17.24
N ASP A 149 10.78 -7.38 17.54
CA ASP A 149 10.51 -6.16 16.75
C ASP A 149 10.77 -6.35 15.26
N ALA A 150 11.83 -7.07 14.89
CA ALA A 150 12.16 -7.36 13.51
C ALA A 150 11.05 -8.17 12.81
N GLN A 151 10.48 -9.18 13.48
CA GLN A 151 9.43 -10.01 12.90
C GLN A 151 8.10 -9.26 12.82
N PHE A 152 7.76 -8.49 13.85
CA PHE A 152 6.60 -7.61 13.84
C PHE A 152 6.66 -6.64 12.65
N LEU A 153 7.79 -5.95 12.48
CA LEU A 153 8.00 -5.02 11.37
C LEU A 153 7.94 -5.72 10.01
N GLU A 154 8.48 -6.93 9.89
CA GLU A 154 8.45 -7.69 8.63
C GLU A 154 7.03 -8.10 8.24
N ILE A 155 6.19 -8.51 9.19
CA ILE A 155 4.77 -8.82 8.95
C ILE A 155 4.05 -7.60 8.39
N TRP A 156 4.20 -6.44 9.06
CA TRP A 156 3.60 -5.19 8.58
C TRP A 156 4.14 -4.75 7.23
N ARG A 157 5.44 -4.91 6.99
CA ARG A 157 6.09 -4.61 5.71
C ARG A 157 5.51 -5.45 4.57
N GLU A 158 5.25 -6.74 4.80
CA GLU A 158 4.65 -7.61 3.79
C GLU A 158 3.18 -7.24 3.52
N LEU A 159 2.37 -6.98 4.55
CA LEU A 159 1.00 -6.46 4.39
C LEU A 159 0.98 -5.18 3.53
N ILE A 160 1.86 -4.24 3.85
CA ILE A 160 2.07 -3.00 3.11
C ILE A 160 2.42 -3.26 1.65
N THR A 161 3.37 -4.17 1.40
CA THR A 161 3.88 -4.46 0.06
C THR A 161 2.76 -5.00 -0.83
N ILE A 162 1.91 -5.85 -0.25
CA ILE A 162 0.77 -6.47 -0.94
C ILE A 162 -0.32 -5.44 -1.22
N CYS A 163 -0.70 -4.64 -0.23
CA CYS A 163 -1.64 -3.53 -0.42
C CYS A 163 -1.13 -2.58 -1.51
N ARG A 164 0.14 -2.16 -1.46
CA ARG A 164 0.73 -1.29 -2.50
C ARG A 164 0.68 -1.92 -3.89
N GLY A 165 1.12 -3.17 -4.03
CA GLY A 165 1.18 -3.85 -5.31
C GLY A 165 -0.21 -4.12 -5.92
N THR A 166 -1.23 -4.33 -5.09
CA THR A 166 -2.61 -4.51 -5.56
C THR A 166 -3.30 -3.18 -5.90
N MET A 167 -2.98 -2.11 -5.17
CA MET A 167 -3.46 -0.74 -5.40
C MET A 167 -2.79 -0.04 -6.59
N ALA A 168 -1.58 -0.42 -7.01
CA ALA A 168 -0.86 0.23 -8.12
C ALA A 168 -1.75 0.37 -9.37
N PRO A 169 -1.95 1.61 -9.90
CA PRO A 169 -2.66 1.78 -11.15
C PRO A 169 -1.92 1.01 -12.24
N ALA A 170 -2.62 0.12 -12.92
CA ALA A 170 -2.08 -0.54 -14.10
C ALA A 170 -2.06 0.50 -15.21
N LEU A 171 -0.95 1.22 -15.37
CA LEU A 171 -0.66 1.86 -16.64
C LEU A 171 -0.38 0.73 -17.63
N PRO A 172 -1.18 0.56 -18.70
CA PRO A 172 -0.74 -0.25 -19.81
C PRO A 172 0.54 0.39 -20.39
N PRO A 173 1.55 -0.38 -20.80
CA PRO A 173 2.64 0.18 -21.60
C PRO A 173 2.04 0.80 -22.87
N PRO A 174 2.62 1.90 -23.40
CA PRO A 174 2.20 2.46 -24.68
C PRO A 174 2.47 1.39 -25.74
N THR A 175 1.44 0.64 -26.09
CA THR A 175 1.47 -0.21 -27.28
C THR A 175 1.29 0.76 -28.43
N ALA A 176 2.41 1.04 -29.11
CA ALA A 176 2.39 1.66 -30.42
C ALA A 176 1.35 0.91 -31.26
N SER A 177 0.24 1.59 -31.56
CA SER A 177 -0.81 1.06 -32.40
C SER A 177 -0.21 0.79 -33.77
N THR A 178 0.01 -0.48 -34.06
CA THR A 178 0.35 -0.97 -35.38
C THR A 178 -0.76 -0.56 -36.32
N THR A 179 -0.45 0.37 -37.23
CA THR A 179 -1.26 0.74 -38.37
C THR A 179 -1.69 -0.52 -39.11
N THR A 180 -2.96 -0.90 -38.96
CA THR A 180 -3.57 -1.88 -39.85
C THR A 180 -4.26 -1.08 -40.94
N THR A 181 -3.59 -0.97 -42.07
CA THR A 181 -4.04 -0.31 -43.29
C THR A 181 -5.28 -1.04 -43.80
N VAL A 182 -6.46 -0.43 -43.68
CA VAL A 182 -7.65 -0.84 -44.44
C VAL A 182 -7.72 0.06 -45.66
N THR A 183 -7.56 -0.56 -46.82
CA THR A 183 -7.66 0.06 -48.15
C THR A 183 -9.11 0.46 -48.42
N VAL A 184 -9.35 1.74 -48.71
CA VAL A 184 -10.60 2.22 -49.32
C VAL A 184 -10.24 2.83 -50.68
N PRO A 185 -10.91 2.45 -51.78
CA PRO A 185 -10.62 3.04 -53.09
C PRO A 185 -11.24 4.43 -53.23
N ALA A 186 -10.54 5.24 -54.00
CA ALA A 186 -10.74 6.66 -54.20
C ALA A 186 -12.02 7.03 -54.98
N THR A 187 -12.64 8.14 -54.59
CA THR A 187 -13.30 9.08 -55.50
C THR A 187 -13.05 10.51 -55.04
N THR A 188 -12.87 11.37 -56.05
CA THR A 188 -12.32 12.74 -56.12
C THR A 188 -13.22 13.84 -55.52
N PRO A 189 -12.71 15.08 -55.39
CA PRO A 189 -13.11 16.09 -54.40
C PRO A 189 -14.15 17.06 -54.93
N ASP A 190 -14.90 17.72 -54.03
CA ASP A 190 -15.33 19.11 -54.22
C ASP A 190 -15.85 19.71 -52.89
N ASP A 191 -15.67 21.03 -52.79
CA ASP A 191 -15.82 21.92 -51.65
C ASP A 191 -17.08 21.76 -50.78
N ALA A 192 -16.88 21.59 -49.46
CA ALA A 192 -17.71 22.20 -48.40
C ALA A 192 -17.03 21.97 -47.03
N SER A 193 -16.11 22.86 -46.67
CA SER A 193 -15.50 22.91 -45.33
C SER A 193 -16.42 23.63 -44.34
N GLN A 194 -17.51 23.00 -43.91
CA GLN A 194 -18.24 23.31 -42.67
C GLN A 194 -19.36 22.26 -42.50
N ASP A 195 -19.55 21.77 -41.27
CA ASP A 195 -20.70 20.97 -40.81
C ASP A 195 -20.73 19.44 -40.98
N ILE A 196 -19.60 18.74 -40.82
CA ILE A 196 -19.63 17.26 -40.68
C ILE A 196 -20.07 16.80 -39.27
N ILE A 197 -19.85 17.61 -38.22
CA ILE A 197 -20.18 17.21 -36.83
C ILE A 197 -21.68 17.39 -36.51
N GLN A 198 -22.40 18.25 -37.24
CA GLN A 198 -23.81 18.55 -36.97
C GLN A 198 -24.79 17.69 -37.79
N GLY A 199 -24.33 17.08 -38.90
CA GLY A 199 -25.14 16.22 -39.77
C GLY A 199 -25.19 14.73 -39.36
N LEU A 200 -24.26 14.29 -38.52
CA LEU A 200 -24.40 13.03 -37.79
C LEU A 200 -25.21 13.36 -36.54
N GLY A 201 -26.49 13.00 -36.53
CA GLY A 201 -27.40 13.11 -35.37
C GLY A 201 -26.97 12.27 -34.15
N ILE A 202 -25.67 12.17 -33.88
CA ILE A 202 -25.08 11.68 -32.64
C ILE A 202 -25.18 12.84 -31.66
N THR A 203 -26.40 13.05 -31.15
CA THR A 203 -26.55 13.63 -29.83
C THR A 203 -25.79 12.69 -28.90
N LEU A 204 -24.59 13.08 -28.49
CA LEU A 204 -23.77 12.34 -27.52
C LEU A 204 -24.49 12.46 -26.18
N HIS A 205 -25.58 11.71 -26.03
CA HIS A 205 -26.22 11.49 -24.76
C HIS A 205 -25.13 10.87 -23.90
N SER A 206 -24.82 11.56 -22.80
CA SER A 206 -23.94 11.07 -21.75
C SER A 206 -24.51 9.77 -21.20
N THR A 207 -24.31 8.65 -21.89
CA THR A 207 -24.45 7.32 -21.32
C THR A 207 -23.20 7.04 -20.50
N THR A 208 -23.00 7.83 -19.45
CA THR A 208 -22.30 7.36 -18.26
C THR A 208 -23.22 6.33 -17.61
N ASN A 209 -23.28 5.14 -18.22
CA ASN A 209 -23.63 3.94 -17.48
C ASN A 209 -22.77 3.98 -16.22
N THR A 210 -23.42 3.93 -15.07
CA THR A 210 -22.76 3.86 -13.77
C THR A 210 -21.93 2.58 -13.76
N MET A 211 -20.68 2.66 -14.21
CA MET A 211 -19.73 1.57 -14.04
C MET A 211 -19.65 1.32 -12.54
N VAL A 212 -20.25 0.21 -12.12
CA VAL A 212 -20.13 -0.30 -10.77
C VAL A 212 -18.63 -0.53 -10.56
N PRO A 213 -18.00 0.10 -9.55
CA PRO A 213 -16.58 -0.05 -9.37
C PRO A 213 -16.26 -1.54 -9.25
N VAL A 214 -15.33 -2.01 -10.07
CA VAL A 214 -14.95 -3.43 -10.10
C VAL A 214 -14.52 -3.80 -8.69
N ARG A 215 -14.76 -5.05 -8.23
CA ARG A 215 -14.38 -5.49 -6.87
C ARG A 215 -12.95 -5.08 -6.44
N ARG A 216 -12.03 -4.95 -7.42
CA ARG A 216 -10.66 -4.45 -7.21
C ARG A 216 -10.59 -2.98 -6.80
N GLU A 217 -11.36 -2.11 -7.44
CA GLU A 217 -11.36 -0.67 -7.15
C GLU A 217 -11.89 -0.43 -5.74
N ARG A 218 -13.01 -1.08 -5.38
CA ARG A 218 -13.53 -1.03 -4.01
C ARG A 218 -12.52 -1.51 -2.98
N PHE A 219 -11.79 -2.58 -3.30
CA PHE A 219 -10.73 -3.10 -2.43
C PHE A 219 -9.57 -2.10 -2.31
N ALA A 220 -9.12 -1.50 -3.41
CA ALA A 220 -8.05 -0.50 -3.38
C ALA A 220 -8.44 0.75 -2.58
N PHE A 221 -9.69 1.22 -2.73
CA PHE A 221 -10.25 2.27 -1.89
C PHE A 221 -10.25 1.87 -0.41
N ALA A 222 -10.74 0.68 -0.07
CA ALA A 222 -10.73 0.19 1.31
C ALA A 222 -9.30 0.10 1.90
N CYS A 223 -8.33 -0.38 1.13
CA CYS A 223 -6.93 -0.41 1.57
C CYS A 223 -6.37 0.98 1.82
N LEU A 224 -6.64 1.94 0.92
CA LEU A 224 -6.19 3.32 1.09
C LEU A 224 -6.84 3.97 2.32
N GLU A 225 -8.12 3.69 2.55
CA GLU A 225 -8.87 4.15 3.72
C GLU A 225 -8.26 3.63 5.03
N ILE A 226 -7.97 2.34 5.09
CA ILE A 226 -7.31 1.72 6.23
C ILE A 226 -5.93 2.34 6.47
N LEU A 227 -5.16 2.66 5.41
CA LEU A 227 -3.87 3.33 5.58
C LEU A 227 -4.02 4.72 6.21
N PHE A 228 -5.02 5.50 5.80
CA PHE A 228 -5.32 6.79 6.43
C PHE A 228 -5.69 6.61 7.90
N GLU A 229 -6.54 5.64 8.22
CA GLU A 229 -6.97 5.35 9.59
C GLU A 229 -5.81 4.93 10.49
N LEU A 230 -4.95 4.02 10.02
CA LEU A 230 -3.76 3.55 10.74
C LEU A 230 -2.73 4.67 11.00
N CYS A 231 -2.68 5.69 10.12
CA CYS A 231 -1.77 6.82 10.28
C CYS A 231 -2.36 7.98 11.09
N THR A 232 -3.67 7.97 11.34
CA THR A 232 -4.36 9.05 12.06
C THR A 232 -4.06 8.95 13.56
N SER A 233 -3.75 10.08 14.20
CA SER A 233 -3.64 10.18 15.65
C SER A 233 -5.01 9.92 16.29
N GLY A 234 -5.09 8.94 17.20
CA GLY A 234 -6.31 8.70 17.97
C GLY A 234 -6.66 9.94 18.77
N GLN A 235 -7.83 10.52 18.51
CA GLN A 235 -8.35 11.62 19.31
C GLN A 235 -8.79 11.03 20.65
N GLU A 236 -8.04 11.28 21.74
CA GLU A 236 -8.56 11.00 23.08
C GLU A 236 -9.88 11.77 23.22
N LEU A 237 -10.98 11.05 23.44
CA LEU A 237 -12.21 11.66 23.93
C LEU A 237 -11.87 12.40 25.25
N PRO A 238 -12.43 13.60 25.49
CA PRO A 238 -12.25 14.29 26.74
C PRO A 238 -12.68 13.35 27.88
N LYS A 239 -11.75 13.04 28.79
CA LYS A 239 -12.07 12.39 30.07
C LYS A 239 -12.99 13.34 30.83
N GLU A 240 -14.29 13.14 30.72
CA GLU A 240 -15.25 13.78 31.62
C GLU A 240 -14.92 13.30 33.03
N SER A 241 -14.45 14.23 33.85
CA SER A 241 -14.25 14.06 35.28
C SER A 241 -15.60 13.76 35.95
N SER A 242 -16.00 12.49 36.03
CA SER A 242 -17.06 12.06 36.94
C SER A 242 -16.44 11.53 38.23
N ASN A 243 -16.41 12.40 39.24
CA ASN A 243 -16.32 11.98 40.64
C ASN A 243 -17.49 11.04 40.97
N GLY A 244 -17.20 9.80 41.39
CA GLY A 244 -18.21 8.85 41.84
C GLY A 244 -17.58 7.67 42.58
N SER A 245 -17.73 7.68 43.89
CA SER A 245 -17.27 6.66 44.85
C SER A 245 -18.13 5.39 44.83
N GLY A 246 -17.52 4.21 45.07
CA GLY A 246 -18.20 3.11 45.78
C GLY A 246 -18.13 1.68 45.20
N HIS A 247 -17.27 0.85 45.82
CA HIS A 247 -17.43 -0.57 46.20
C HIS A 247 -17.70 -1.72 45.18
N ASN A 248 -16.68 -2.59 45.08
CA ASN A 248 -16.57 -4.05 45.27
C ASN A 248 -17.32 -5.12 44.40
N ASN A 249 -16.47 -6.07 43.95
CA ASN A 249 -16.56 -7.54 43.90
C ASN A 249 -16.84 -8.31 42.58
N GLU A 250 -15.78 -9.06 42.20
CA GLU A 250 -15.70 -10.48 41.84
C GLU A 250 -16.17 -11.01 40.46
N ALA A 251 -15.16 -11.44 39.70
CA ALA A 251 -15.00 -12.72 38.98
C ALA A 251 -16.07 -13.19 37.96
N ASN A 252 -15.73 -13.11 36.67
CA ASN A 252 -15.58 -14.32 35.82
C ASN A 252 -14.89 -13.99 34.48
N GLY A 253 -14.10 -14.94 33.98
CA GLY A 253 -13.08 -14.72 32.96
C GLY A 253 -13.55 -14.19 31.60
N SER A 254 -12.74 -13.33 30.99
CA SER A 254 -12.68 -13.02 29.56
C SER A 254 -11.47 -12.12 29.27
N ALA A 255 -10.56 -12.59 28.40
CA ALA A 255 -9.49 -11.89 27.67
C ALA A 255 -8.50 -10.96 28.45
N PRO A 256 -7.20 -10.94 28.10
CA PRO A 256 -6.29 -9.94 28.63
C PRO A 256 -6.70 -8.57 28.08
N VAL A 257 -7.27 -7.71 28.93
CA VAL A 257 -7.49 -6.30 28.62
C VAL A 257 -6.10 -5.66 28.51
N LEU A 258 -5.69 -5.35 27.28
CA LEU A 258 -4.47 -4.58 27.00
C LEU A 258 -4.56 -3.25 27.75
N SER A 259 -3.52 -2.87 28.50
CA SER A 259 -3.47 -1.56 29.13
C SER A 259 -3.53 -0.48 28.05
N ALA A 260 -4.28 0.61 28.25
CA ALA A 260 -4.43 1.70 27.27
C ALA A 260 -3.06 2.22 26.75
N THR A 261 -2.03 2.18 27.59
CA THR A 261 -0.64 2.55 27.24
C THR A 261 0.03 1.59 26.26
N THR A 262 -0.35 0.31 26.24
CA THR A 262 0.16 -0.69 25.29
C THR A 262 -0.48 -0.52 23.93
N GLU A 263 -1.78 -0.24 23.88
CA GLU A 263 -2.51 0.02 22.64
C GLU A 263 -2.02 1.29 21.92
N GLU A 264 -1.77 2.36 22.67
CA GLU A 264 -1.21 3.60 22.11
C GLU A 264 0.20 3.41 21.51
N GLU A 265 1.04 2.61 22.17
CA GLU A 265 2.38 2.30 21.68
C GLU A 265 2.33 1.44 20.41
N LEU A 266 1.49 0.39 20.39
CA LEU A 266 1.25 -0.42 19.20
C LEU A 266 0.77 0.45 18.03
N ARG A 267 -0.20 1.34 18.27
CA ARG A 267 -0.69 2.30 17.26
C ARG A 267 0.45 3.18 16.73
N ARG A 268 1.30 3.71 17.62
CA ARG A 268 2.46 4.54 17.24
C ARG A 268 3.44 3.77 16.35
N ARG A 269 3.73 2.51 16.69
CA ARG A 269 4.63 1.65 15.91
C ARG A 269 4.05 1.31 14.55
N THR A 270 2.78 0.91 14.50
CA THR A 270 2.08 0.65 13.24
C THR A 270 2.06 1.89 12.34
N ALA A 271 1.69 3.06 12.87
CA ALA A 271 1.73 4.32 12.13
C ALA A 271 3.12 4.66 11.60
N ARG A 272 4.19 4.35 12.35
CA ARG A 272 5.58 4.55 11.92
C ARG A 272 5.93 3.76 10.65
N VAL A 273 5.40 2.55 10.51
CA VAL A 273 5.61 1.72 9.32
C VAL A 273 4.67 2.13 8.17
N MET A 274 3.43 2.51 8.48
CA MET A 274 2.40 2.83 7.48
C MET A 274 2.55 4.20 6.83
N THR A 275 2.97 5.21 7.60
CA THR A 275 3.04 6.60 7.13
C THR A 275 3.89 6.79 5.86
N PRO A 276 5.14 6.28 5.75
CA PRO A 276 5.93 6.46 4.52
C PRO A 276 5.24 5.84 3.29
N VAL A 277 4.48 4.76 3.48
CA VAL A 277 3.74 4.08 2.39
C VAL A 277 2.55 4.93 1.96
N LEU A 278 1.78 5.45 2.92
CA LEU A 278 0.68 6.36 2.65
C LEU A 278 1.18 7.60 1.91
N MET A 279 2.27 8.21 2.37
CA MET A 279 2.86 9.39 1.73
C MET A 279 3.31 9.09 0.31
N GLN A 280 4.08 8.03 0.10
CA GLN A 280 4.51 7.63 -1.24
C GLN A 280 3.32 7.34 -2.15
N ARG A 281 2.25 6.74 -1.63
CA ARG A 281 1.05 6.46 -2.41
C ARG A 281 0.31 7.74 -2.81
N CYS A 282 0.09 8.66 -1.87
CA CYS A 282 -0.54 9.95 -2.15
C CYS A 282 0.27 10.75 -3.17
N GLN A 283 1.60 10.76 -3.06
CA GLN A 283 2.49 11.38 -4.04
C GLN A 283 2.29 10.80 -5.45
N VAL A 284 2.38 9.47 -5.60
CA VAL A 284 2.20 8.82 -6.91
C VAL A 284 0.83 9.13 -7.53
N LEU A 285 -0.23 9.23 -6.71
CA LEU A 285 -1.57 9.58 -7.19
C LEU A 285 -1.69 11.04 -7.63
N LEU A 286 -1.08 11.96 -6.88
CA LEU A 286 -1.01 13.38 -7.24
C LEU A 286 -0.20 13.58 -8.52
N ASP A 287 0.97 12.94 -8.62
CA ASP A 287 1.85 13.03 -9.80
C ASP A 287 1.16 12.46 -11.04
N ALA A 288 0.50 11.30 -10.91
CA ALA A 288 -0.26 10.70 -12.00
C ALA A 288 -1.41 11.61 -12.45
N TYR A 289 -2.16 12.17 -11.49
CA TYR A 289 -3.23 13.12 -11.79
C TYR A 289 -2.71 14.35 -12.56
N THR A 290 -1.61 14.97 -12.10
CA THR A 290 -1.00 16.12 -12.77
C THR A 290 -0.51 15.77 -14.18
N ALA A 291 0.13 14.61 -14.35
CA ALA A 291 0.59 14.14 -15.66
C ALA A 291 -0.58 13.90 -16.63
N ASP A 292 -1.65 13.25 -16.16
CA ASP A 292 -2.85 13.02 -16.94
C ASP A 292 -3.56 14.34 -17.29
N GLN A 293 -3.54 15.31 -16.39
CA GLN A 293 -4.12 16.64 -16.63
C GLN A 293 -3.39 17.36 -17.78
N ALA A 294 -2.06 17.27 -17.82
CA ALA A 294 -1.27 17.86 -18.89
C ALA A 294 -1.61 17.26 -20.27
N LEU A 295 -2.03 15.99 -20.31
CA LEU A 295 -2.45 15.30 -21.53
C LEU A 295 -3.90 15.59 -21.92
N LEU A 296 -4.82 15.61 -20.95
CA LEU A 296 -6.26 15.74 -21.19
C LEU A 296 -6.71 17.20 -21.35
N GLY A 297 -5.94 18.17 -20.86
CA GLY A 297 -6.30 19.58 -20.92
C GLY A 297 -7.65 19.85 -20.26
N LYS A 298 -8.65 20.27 -21.05
CA LYS A 298 -10.01 20.57 -20.57
C LYS A 298 -10.97 19.38 -20.62
N CYS A 299 -10.54 18.22 -21.08
CA CYS A 299 -11.39 17.03 -21.11
C CYS A 299 -11.64 16.54 -19.68
N PRO A 300 -12.89 16.15 -19.34
CA PRO A 300 -13.20 15.63 -18.02
C PRO A 300 -12.46 14.31 -17.77
N PHE A 301 -11.98 14.11 -16.55
CA PHE A 301 -11.30 12.89 -16.15
C PHE A 301 -12.23 11.67 -16.14
N PRO A 302 -11.69 10.46 -16.38
CA PRO A 302 -12.44 9.23 -16.10
C PRO A 302 -12.94 9.24 -14.64
N ARG A 303 -14.21 8.88 -14.43
CA ARG A 303 -14.88 8.94 -13.12
C ARG A 303 -14.05 8.36 -11.96
N LEU A 304 -13.39 7.22 -12.18
CA LEU A 304 -12.57 6.57 -11.15
C LEU A 304 -11.36 7.41 -10.73
N ARG A 305 -10.71 8.07 -11.70
CA ARG A 305 -9.55 8.93 -11.45
C ARG A 305 -9.96 10.19 -10.69
N HIS A 306 -11.11 10.75 -11.03
CA HIS A 306 -11.73 11.84 -10.27
C HIS A 306 -12.07 11.43 -8.84
N GLN A 307 -12.69 10.26 -8.65
CA GLN A 307 -13.02 9.75 -7.32
C GLN A 307 -11.78 9.48 -6.47
N GLU A 308 -10.70 8.95 -7.06
CA GLU A 308 -9.44 8.68 -6.36
C GLU A 308 -8.77 9.97 -5.89
N ILE A 309 -8.66 10.99 -6.76
CA ILE A 309 -8.04 12.26 -6.36
C ILE A 309 -8.87 13.01 -5.32
N SER A 310 -10.20 13.06 -5.48
CA SER A 310 -11.07 13.73 -4.52
C SER A 310 -11.01 13.07 -3.14
N LEU A 311 -11.00 11.72 -3.09
CA LEU A 311 -10.84 11.00 -1.84
C LEU A 311 -9.49 11.31 -1.18
N VAL A 312 -8.39 11.21 -1.93
CA VAL A 312 -7.04 11.45 -1.41
C VAL A 312 -6.93 12.86 -0.82
N LEU A 313 -7.39 13.89 -1.55
CA LEU A 313 -7.30 15.27 -1.08
C LEU A 313 -8.19 15.53 0.13
N GLN A 314 -9.41 14.97 0.16
CA GLN A 314 -10.28 15.06 1.32
C GLN A 314 -9.61 14.45 2.55
N ARG A 315 -9.08 13.22 2.42
CA ARG A 315 -8.43 12.53 3.54
C ARG A 315 -7.12 13.17 3.95
N LEU A 316 -6.33 13.72 3.03
CA LEU A 316 -5.13 14.51 3.37
C LEU A 316 -5.49 15.76 4.19
N ASN A 317 -6.60 16.42 3.90
CA ASN A 317 -7.03 17.60 4.66
C ASN A 317 -7.48 17.24 6.10
N GLU A 318 -8.17 16.12 6.25
CA GLU A 318 -8.68 15.61 7.53
C GLU A 318 -7.59 14.92 8.37
N LEU A 319 -6.59 14.31 7.72
CA LEU A 319 -5.53 13.55 8.37
C LEU A 319 -4.77 14.40 9.40
N ARG A 320 -4.54 13.80 10.56
CA ARG A 320 -3.63 14.29 11.59
C ARG A 320 -2.68 13.18 11.93
N LEU A 321 -1.40 13.35 11.59
CA LEU A 321 -0.38 12.35 11.86
C LEU A 321 -0.02 12.32 13.34
N ILE A 322 0.42 11.16 13.80
CA ILE A 322 1.09 11.04 15.10
C ILE A 322 2.40 11.86 15.05
N PRO A 323 2.63 12.76 16.02
CA PRO A 323 3.79 13.65 16.01
C PRO A 323 5.13 12.91 15.90
N GLY A 324 6.01 13.40 15.03
CA GLY A 324 7.36 12.88 14.84
C GLY A 324 7.49 11.61 13.99
N VAL A 325 6.39 11.04 13.48
CA VAL A 325 6.44 9.80 12.69
C VAL A 325 7.24 9.93 11.39
N LEU A 326 7.25 11.11 10.75
CA LEU A 326 7.99 11.35 9.51
C LEU A 326 9.48 11.61 9.72
N ILE A 327 9.97 11.66 10.97
CA ILE A 327 11.38 11.92 11.27
C ILE A 327 12.07 10.57 11.44
N SER A 328 12.97 10.26 10.51
CA SER A 328 13.91 9.15 10.68
C SER A 328 14.97 9.54 11.72
N ASP A 329 15.15 8.71 12.76
CA ASP A 329 16.12 8.89 13.86
C ASP A 329 17.60 8.92 13.43
N SER A 330 17.89 8.90 12.12
CA SER A 330 19.23 8.91 11.54
C SER A 330 20.01 10.22 11.72
N ALA A 331 19.45 11.25 12.37
CA ALA A 331 20.14 12.51 12.64
C ALA A 331 20.94 12.55 13.97
N GLY A 332 21.06 11.43 14.70
CA GLY A 332 21.59 11.38 16.06
C GLY A 332 23.05 10.93 16.25
N GLN A 333 23.76 10.46 15.22
CA GLN A 333 25.17 10.04 15.34
C GLN A 333 26.05 10.70 14.27
N GLY A 334 26.13 12.02 14.30
CA GLY A 334 27.25 12.77 13.73
C GLY A 334 28.22 13.08 14.87
N GLY A 335 29.25 12.24 15.02
CA GLY A 335 30.27 12.39 16.05
C GLY A 335 30.91 13.78 16.01
N VAL A 336 31.05 14.36 17.19
CA VAL A 336 31.83 15.55 17.48
C VAL A 336 33.29 15.27 17.07
N VAL A 337 33.70 15.73 15.89
CA VAL A 337 35.12 15.85 15.53
C VAL A 337 35.51 17.28 15.83
N SER A 338 36.08 17.49 17.01
CA SER A 338 36.77 18.71 17.36
C SER A 338 38.08 18.78 16.58
N ASN A 339 38.15 19.65 15.56
CA ASN A 339 39.42 20.10 15.03
C ASN A 339 39.59 21.59 15.36
N GLY A 340 40.55 21.87 16.25
CA GLY A 340 41.09 23.20 16.44
C GLY A 340 41.97 23.58 15.26
N GLY A 341 41.91 24.85 14.86
CA GLY A 341 42.77 25.42 13.84
C GLY A 341 42.23 26.75 13.31
N ASP A 342 42.83 27.83 13.80
CA ASP A 342 43.01 29.14 13.18
C ASP A 342 41.78 30.06 12.93
N GLN A 343 41.65 31.01 13.86
CA GLN A 343 40.82 32.21 13.77
C GLN A 343 41.38 33.17 12.72
N GLN A 344 40.66 33.36 11.60
CA GLN A 344 40.51 34.64 10.87
C GLN A 344 39.85 34.40 9.49
N PHE A 345 38.54 34.12 9.44
CA PHE A 345 37.68 34.40 8.27
C PHE A 345 36.17 34.31 8.60
N ASP A 346 35.77 34.78 9.79
CA ASP A 346 34.65 34.14 10.51
C ASP A 346 33.28 34.83 10.52
N GLN A 347 33.04 35.99 9.88
CA GLN A 347 31.72 36.64 10.01
C GLN A 347 30.69 36.25 8.94
N GLN A 348 31.11 36.03 7.68
CA GLN A 348 30.18 35.64 6.60
C GLN A 348 29.85 34.14 6.60
N GLN A 349 30.81 33.28 6.97
CA GLN A 349 30.54 31.84 7.09
C GLN A 349 29.68 31.51 8.32
N GLN A 350 29.85 32.23 9.44
CA GLN A 350 28.99 32.05 10.62
C GLN A 350 27.54 32.48 10.35
N GLN A 351 27.30 33.56 9.60
CA GLN A 351 25.93 33.95 9.22
C GLN A 351 25.26 32.92 8.31
N GLN A 352 25.96 32.35 7.33
CA GLN A 352 25.41 31.30 6.47
C GLN A 352 25.17 29.99 7.22
N GLN A 353 26.08 29.57 8.11
CA GLN A 353 25.86 28.41 8.97
C GLN A 353 24.68 28.61 9.90
N GLN A 354 24.53 29.79 10.50
CA GLN A 354 23.42 30.08 11.40
C GLN A 354 22.07 30.13 10.66
N GLN A 355 22.03 30.64 9.43
CA GLN A 355 20.83 30.59 8.58
C GLN A 355 20.45 29.16 8.18
N GLN A 356 21.43 28.31 7.85
CA GLN A 356 21.19 26.89 7.55
C GLN A 356 20.72 26.10 8.77
N GLN A 357 21.28 26.37 9.96
CA GLN A 357 20.85 25.76 11.21
C GLN A 357 19.41 26.17 11.57
N ASN A 358 19.07 27.45 11.43
CA ASN A 358 17.72 27.95 11.65
C ASN A 358 16.71 27.33 10.66
N ALA A 359 17.08 27.23 9.38
CA ALA A 359 16.23 26.59 8.36
C ALA A 359 16.03 25.09 8.63
N ALA A 360 17.07 24.38 9.06
CA ALA A 360 16.99 22.97 9.44
C ALA A 360 16.10 22.76 10.67
N GLN A 361 16.18 23.66 11.66
CA GLN A 361 15.34 23.63 12.85
C GLN A 361 13.86 23.89 12.50
N ILE A 362 13.57 24.85 11.62
CA ILE A 362 12.20 25.11 11.14
C ILE A 362 11.65 23.90 10.38
N LYS A 363 12.43 23.33 9.45
CA LYS A 363 12.03 22.13 8.71
C LYS A 363 11.72 20.97 9.67
N ARG A 364 12.54 20.76 10.70
CA ARG A 364 12.31 19.73 11.70
C ARG A 364 11.02 20.00 12.49
N SER A 365 10.79 21.22 12.95
CA SER A 365 9.57 21.59 13.68
C SER A 365 8.29 21.41 12.85
N VAL A 366 8.34 21.74 11.56
CA VAL A 366 7.20 21.55 10.65
C VAL A 366 6.93 20.06 10.41
N LEU A 367 7.99 19.26 10.22
CA LEU A 367 7.88 17.82 10.00
C LEU A 367 7.57 17.01 11.27
N THR A 368 7.72 17.60 12.47
CA THR A 368 7.24 17.00 13.73
C THR A 368 5.73 17.15 13.93
N GLY A 369 5.10 18.12 13.25
CA GLY A 369 3.71 18.50 13.52
C GLY A 369 2.66 17.48 13.02
N PRO A 370 1.40 17.60 13.49
CA PRO A 370 0.31 16.71 13.07
C PRO A 370 -0.12 16.91 11.62
N THR A 371 0.26 18.03 10.98
CA THR A 371 0.02 18.34 9.57
C THR A 371 1.25 18.14 8.69
N ALA A 372 2.29 17.46 9.20
CA ALA A 372 3.57 17.28 8.52
C ALA A 372 3.44 16.64 7.12
N HIS A 373 2.43 15.79 6.88
CA HIS A 373 2.15 15.19 5.57
C HIS A 373 1.87 16.22 4.48
N LEU A 374 1.23 17.35 4.80
CA LEU A 374 0.93 18.39 3.82
C LEU A 374 2.18 19.12 3.35
N PHE A 375 3.18 19.24 4.25
CA PHE A 375 4.48 19.79 3.91
C PHE A 375 5.36 18.78 3.17
N TYR A 376 5.24 17.50 3.52
CA TYR A 376 5.89 16.42 2.78
C TYR A 376 5.40 16.35 1.33
N LEU A 377 4.09 16.53 1.10
CA LEU A 377 3.46 16.50 -0.21
C LEU A 377 3.31 17.88 -0.86
N PHE A 378 4.02 18.90 -0.36
CA PHE A 378 3.80 20.28 -0.78
C PHE A 378 4.02 20.48 -2.29
N GLU A 379 5.10 19.95 -2.83
CA GLU A 379 5.44 20.04 -4.26
C GLU A 379 4.37 19.37 -5.16
N PRO A 380 4.00 18.08 -4.95
CA PRO A 380 2.90 17.45 -5.68
C PRO A 380 1.56 18.19 -5.56
N LEU A 381 1.25 18.77 -4.39
CA LEU A 381 0.03 19.54 -4.16
C LEU A 381 0.04 20.86 -4.95
N THR A 382 1.18 21.55 -5.01
CA THR A 382 1.30 22.80 -5.77
C THR A 382 1.25 22.54 -7.28
N ASP A 383 1.86 21.47 -7.76
CA ASP A 383 1.84 21.11 -9.18
C ASP A 383 0.42 20.76 -9.66
N ALA A 384 -0.37 20.11 -8.81
CA ALA A 384 -1.77 19.80 -9.10
C ALA A 384 -2.70 21.03 -9.14
N MET A 385 -2.26 22.21 -8.64
CA MET A 385 -3.11 23.42 -8.58
C MET A 385 -3.53 23.98 -9.93
N PHE A 386 -2.82 23.63 -11.01
CA PHE A 386 -3.14 24.11 -12.35
C PHE A 386 -4.37 23.40 -12.96
N CYS A 387 -5.10 22.60 -12.19
CA CYS A 387 -6.28 21.89 -12.65
C CYS A 387 -7.46 22.79 -13.00
N HIS A 388 -8.23 22.37 -14.01
CA HIS A 388 -9.46 23.05 -14.43
C HIS A 388 -10.71 22.55 -13.68
N ASP A 389 -10.58 21.46 -12.93
CA ASP A 389 -11.69 20.91 -12.16
C ASP A 389 -11.95 21.75 -10.89
N PRO A 390 -13.14 22.35 -10.72
CA PRO A 390 -13.43 23.22 -9.60
C PRO A 390 -13.51 22.49 -8.25
N GLU A 391 -13.92 21.22 -8.23
CA GLU A 391 -14.05 20.42 -7.02
C GLU A 391 -12.65 20.05 -6.50
N VAL A 392 -11.79 19.55 -7.39
CA VAL A 392 -10.39 19.20 -7.05
C VAL A 392 -9.62 20.45 -6.62
N LEU A 393 -9.80 21.57 -7.32
CA LEU A 393 -9.16 22.83 -6.98
C LEU A 393 -9.58 23.34 -5.59
N LEU A 394 -10.84 23.14 -5.21
CA LEU A 394 -11.33 23.50 -3.88
C LEU A 394 -10.65 22.66 -2.79
N LEU A 395 -10.51 21.35 -3.01
CA LEU A 395 -9.85 20.44 -2.08
C LEU A 395 -8.35 20.71 -1.95
N LEU A 396 -7.66 20.99 -3.06
CA LEU A 396 -6.25 21.41 -3.07
C LEU A 396 -6.05 22.70 -2.25
N LYS A 397 -6.90 23.70 -2.48
CA LYS A 397 -6.89 24.95 -1.69
C LYS A 397 -7.15 24.69 -0.21
N ALA A 398 -8.04 23.76 0.13
CA ALA A 398 -8.30 23.39 1.52
C ALA A 398 -7.05 22.79 2.18
N CYS A 399 -6.37 21.85 1.50
CA CYS A 399 -5.11 21.27 1.97
C CYS A 399 -4.05 22.35 2.23
N LEU A 400 -3.82 23.24 1.26
CA LEU A 400 -2.82 24.30 1.38
C LEU A 400 -3.17 25.33 2.46
N LYS A 401 -4.45 25.65 2.64
CA LYS A 401 -4.91 26.49 3.75
C LYS A 401 -4.66 25.84 5.10
N THR A 402 -4.91 24.53 5.22
CA THR A 402 -4.62 23.78 6.45
C THR A 402 -3.13 23.76 6.75
N ALA A 403 -2.28 23.58 5.73
CA ALA A 403 -0.83 23.71 5.87
C ALA A 403 -0.45 25.13 6.33
N GLY A 404 -0.94 26.18 5.67
CA GLY A 404 -0.70 27.57 6.03
C GLY A 404 -1.08 27.91 7.47
N ARG A 405 -2.26 27.48 7.92
CA ARG A 405 -2.70 27.67 9.31
C ARG A 405 -1.74 27.05 10.32
N SER A 406 -1.18 25.88 10.02
CA SER A 406 -0.25 25.20 10.93
C SER A 406 1.09 25.91 11.12
N ILE A 407 1.46 26.82 10.21
CA ILE A 407 2.63 27.70 10.33
C ILE A 407 2.25 29.15 10.68
N GLY A 408 0.99 29.40 11.07
CA GLY A 408 0.51 30.71 11.51
C GLY A 408 0.11 31.68 10.40
N LEU A 409 -0.03 31.21 9.15
CA LEU A 409 -0.57 32.02 8.05
C LEU A 409 -2.11 32.03 8.15
N ASN A 410 -2.67 33.07 8.77
CA ASN A 410 -4.11 33.21 9.06
C ASN A 410 -4.91 34.00 8.01
N LYS A 411 -4.49 34.03 6.73
CA LYS A 411 -5.19 34.79 5.68
C LYS A 411 -5.69 33.90 4.54
#